data_AF-A0A349HD80-F1
#
_entry.id   AF-A0A349HD80-F1
#
_cell.length_a   1.000
_cell.length_b   1.000
_cell.length_c   1.000
_cell.angle_alpha   90.00
_cell.angle_beta   90.00
_cell.angle_gamma   90.00
#
_symmetry.space_group_name_H-M   'P 1'
#
loop_
_entity.id
_entity.type
_entity.pdbx_description
1 polymer ?
#
loop_
_entity_poly.entity_id
_entity_poly.type
_entity_poly.pdbx_seq_one_letter_code
_entity_poly.pdbx_strand_id
1 'polypeptide(L)'
;MKYLPELFAANARWAEETTATDPNFFTDLASIQTPNYLWIGCSDSRVPANQITGLKPGEVFVHRNVANVVVHTDLNCLSVMQYAIEVLKVQHIIVCGHYGCGGVKAALEGASFGLIDNWLRHIQDVRDRHAELL
;
A
#
# COMPACT_ATOMS: atom_id res chain seq x y z
N MET A 1 -17.75 -16.98 -3.88
CA MET A 1 -18.46 -15.94 -4.65
C MET A 1 -19.73 -15.37 -3.98
N LYS A 2 -20.17 -15.85 -2.80
CA LYS A 2 -21.40 -15.34 -2.13
C LYS A 2 -21.37 -13.85 -1.71
N TYR A 3 -20.19 -13.27 -1.47
CA TYR A 3 -20.04 -11.93 -0.89
C TYR A 3 -19.97 -10.77 -1.90
N LEU A 4 -19.90 -11.06 -3.20
CA LEU A 4 -19.72 -10.02 -4.21
C LEU A 4 -20.93 -9.07 -4.34
N PRO A 5 -22.20 -9.56 -4.31
CA PRO A 5 -23.36 -8.67 -4.32
C PRO A 5 -23.41 -7.73 -3.11
N GLU A 6 -23.02 -8.21 -1.93
CA GLU A 6 -22.98 -7.40 -0.71
C GLU A 6 -21.93 -6.29 -0.80
N LEU A 7 -20.78 -6.56 -1.42
CA LEU A 7 -19.74 -5.56 -1.65
C LEU A 7 -20.24 -4.43 -2.58
N PHE A 8 -20.96 -4.77 -3.65
CA PHE A 8 -21.55 -3.76 -4.53
C PHE A 8 -22.61 -2.92 -3.83
N ALA A 9 -23.48 -3.56 -3.03
CA ALA A 9 -24.48 -2.85 -2.24
C ALA A 9 -23.81 -1.93 -1.20
N ALA A 10 -22.73 -2.38 -0.56
CA ALA A 10 -21.97 -1.56 0.39
C ALA A 10 -21.31 -0.35 -0.29
N ASN A 11 -20.73 -0.53 -1.48
CA ASN A 11 -20.17 0.57 -2.27
C ASN A 11 -21.24 1.59 -2.68
N ALA A 12 -22.42 1.13 -3.13
CA ALA A 12 -23.53 2.01 -3.50
C ALA A 12 -23.99 2.84 -2.29
N ARG A 13 -24.20 2.21 -1.13
CA ARG A 13 -24.56 2.91 0.11
C ARG A 13 -23.49 3.91 0.53
N TRP A 14 -22.21 3.53 0.48
CA TRP A 14 -21.10 4.43 0.81
C TRP A 14 -21.11 5.68 -0.09
N ALA A 15 -21.35 5.53 -1.40
CA ALA A 15 -21.40 6.66 -2.31
C ALA A 15 -22.61 7.58 -2.03
N GLU A 16 -23.78 6.99 -1.75
CA GLU A 16 -24.99 7.74 -1.37
C GLU A 16 -24.79 8.52 -0.07
N GLU A 17 -24.30 7.86 0.99
CA GLU A 17 -24.04 8.47 2.30
C GLU A 17 -22.97 9.57 2.22
N THR A 18 -21.92 9.35 1.42
CA THR A 18 -20.86 10.35 1.20
C THR A 18 -21.42 11.57 0.49
N THR A 19 -22.22 11.39 -0.57
CA THR A 19 -22.85 12.50 -1.30
C THR A 19 -23.86 13.24 -0.43
N ALA A 20 -24.60 12.54 0.43
CA ALA A 20 -25.54 13.16 1.35
C ALA A 20 -24.83 14.00 2.44
N THR A 21 -23.65 13.57 2.88
CA THR A 21 -22.83 14.29 3.87
C THR A 21 -22.10 15.48 3.24
N ASP A 22 -21.54 15.29 2.05
CA ASP A 22 -20.81 16.29 1.29
C ASP A 22 -21.16 16.17 -0.21
N PRO A 23 -22.10 16.98 -0.71
CA PRO A 23 -22.53 16.94 -2.11
C PRO A 23 -21.43 17.24 -3.12
N ASN A 24 -20.35 17.93 -2.70
CA ASN A 24 -19.24 18.29 -3.58
C ASN A 24 -18.10 17.27 -3.53
N PHE A 25 -18.14 16.29 -2.62
CA PHE A 25 -17.05 15.35 -2.35
C PHE A 25 -16.45 14.74 -3.62
N PHE A 26 -17.28 14.18 -4.51
CA PHE A 26 -16.79 13.51 -5.72
C PHE A 26 -16.30 14.50 -6.79
N THR A 27 -16.91 15.68 -6.87
CA THR A 27 -16.47 16.76 -7.77
C THR A 27 -15.10 17.28 -7.35
N ASP A 28 -14.94 17.52 -6.05
CA ASP A 28 -13.67 17.96 -5.46
C ASP A 28 -12.62 16.86 -5.61
N LEU A 29 -12.93 15.61 -5.29
CA LEU A 29 -12.03 14.47 -5.45
C LEU A 29 -11.57 14.29 -6.90
N ALA A 30 -12.46 14.45 -7.87
CA ALA A 30 -12.10 14.38 -9.29
C ALA A 30 -11.21 15.54 -9.73
N SER A 31 -11.24 16.67 -9.02
CA SER A 31 -10.39 17.84 -9.27
C SER A 31 -9.01 17.76 -8.60
N ILE A 32 -8.82 16.88 -7.62
CA ILE A 32 -7.52 16.68 -6.95
C ILE A 32 -6.57 15.99 -7.94
N GLN A 33 -5.55 16.73 -8.38
CA GLN A 33 -4.59 16.24 -9.39
C GLN A 33 -3.24 15.80 -8.83
N THR A 34 -2.86 16.20 -7.60
CA THR A 34 -1.49 16.00 -7.10
C THR A 34 -1.45 15.65 -5.60
N PRO A 35 -1.35 14.36 -5.23
CA PRO A 35 -1.11 13.96 -3.84
C PRO A 35 0.25 14.46 -3.34
N ASN A 36 0.36 14.75 -2.04
CA ASN A 36 1.64 15.19 -1.44
C ASN A 36 2.54 14.02 -1.03
N TYR A 37 1.98 12.82 -0.92
CA TYR A 37 2.66 11.65 -0.35
C TYR A 37 2.61 10.46 -1.30
N LEU A 38 3.73 9.75 -1.43
CA LEU A 38 3.76 8.37 -1.90
C LEU A 38 3.93 7.44 -0.69
N TRP A 39 3.00 6.50 -0.52
CA TRP A 39 3.03 5.46 0.50
C TRP A 39 3.35 4.10 -0.12
N ILE A 40 4.47 3.50 0.28
CA ILE A 40 4.86 2.13 -0.06
C ILE A 40 4.64 1.26 1.18
N GLY A 41 3.60 0.42 1.15
CA GLY A 41 3.16 -0.36 2.31
C GLY A 41 2.98 -1.85 2.04
N CYS A 42 2.72 -2.62 3.09
CA CYS A 42 2.45 -4.05 2.96
C CYS A 42 1.05 -4.30 2.39
N SER A 43 0.88 -5.38 1.61
CA SER A 43 -0.43 -5.86 1.14
C SER A 43 -1.37 -6.36 2.26
N ASP A 44 -0.91 -6.41 3.51
CA ASP A 44 -1.72 -6.81 4.68
C ASP A 44 -2.98 -5.94 4.84
N SER A 45 -4.15 -6.55 4.90
CA SER A 45 -5.44 -5.84 4.91
C SER A 45 -5.63 -4.90 6.11
N ARG A 46 -4.85 -5.06 7.18
CA ARG A 46 -4.95 -4.26 8.41
C ARG A 46 -4.30 -2.87 8.30
N VAL A 47 -3.58 -2.59 7.21
CA VAL A 47 -2.84 -1.31 7.05
C VAL A 47 -3.28 -0.46 5.85
N PRO A 48 -4.53 0.00 5.80
CA PRO A 48 -4.99 0.98 4.81
C PRO A 48 -4.41 2.39 5.10
N ALA A 49 -3.60 2.91 4.18
CA ALA A 49 -2.86 4.16 4.34
C ALA A 49 -3.74 5.35 4.76
N ASN A 50 -4.83 5.60 4.02
CA ASN A 50 -5.73 6.74 4.26
C ASN A 50 -6.34 6.70 5.66
N GLN A 51 -6.79 5.53 6.12
CA GLN A 51 -7.46 5.40 7.42
C GLN A 51 -6.49 5.57 8.59
N ILE A 52 -5.26 5.06 8.47
CA ILE A 52 -4.25 5.18 9.54
C ILE A 52 -3.71 6.61 9.65
N THR A 53 -3.60 7.31 8.52
CA THR A 53 -3.04 8.67 8.47
C THR A 53 -4.10 9.76 8.61
N GLY A 54 -5.39 9.43 8.56
CA GLY A 54 -6.48 10.39 8.55
C GLY A 54 -6.57 11.21 7.26
N LEU A 55 -5.84 10.81 6.21
CA LEU A 55 -5.85 11.46 4.91
C LEU A 55 -7.11 11.09 4.13
N LYS A 56 -7.65 12.07 3.42
CA LYS A 56 -8.79 11.89 2.51
C LYS A 56 -8.34 11.15 1.24
N PRO A 57 -9.27 10.50 0.53
CA PRO A 57 -9.01 10.03 -0.83
C PRO A 57 -8.40 11.15 -1.69
N GLY A 58 -7.41 10.80 -2.51
CA GLY A 58 -6.69 11.75 -3.37
C GLY A 58 -5.47 12.42 -2.72
N GLU A 59 -5.31 12.37 -1.40
CA GLU A 59 -4.18 13.04 -0.71
C GLU A 59 -2.90 12.18 -0.64
N VAL A 60 -3.01 10.87 -0.86
CA VAL A 60 -1.89 9.92 -0.85
C VAL A 60 -1.94 8.99 -2.06
N PHE A 61 -0.80 8.88 -2.76
CA PHE A 61 -0.55 7.91 -3.81
C PHE A 61 -0.01 6.62 -3.18
N VAL A 62 -0.56 5.47 -3.53
CA VAL A 62 -0.34 4.23 -2.76
C VAL A 62 0.21 3.12 -3.65
N HIS A 63 1.33 2.53 -3.23
CA HIS A 63 1.84 1.25 -3.72
C HIS A 63 1.87 0.22 -2.60
N ARG A 64 1.50 -1.02 -2.91
CA ARG A 64 1.48 -2.10 -1.92
C ARG A 64 1.98 -3.41 -2.51
N ASN A 65 2.90 -4.05 -1.80
CA ASN A 65 3.35 -5.41 -2.09
C ASN A 65 3.57 -6.18 -0.77
N VAL A 66 3.84 -7.48 -0.86
CA VAL A 66 4.08 -8.30 0.35
C VAL A 66 5.35 -7.80 1.04
N ALA A 67 5.23 -7.44 2.32
CA ALA A 67 6.32 -6.94 3.16
C ALA A 67 6.98 -5.62 2.68
N ASN A 68 6.26 -4.77 1.92
CA ASN A 68 6.68 -3.41 1.57
C ASN A 68 8.12 -3.30 1.04
N VAL A 69 8.51 -4.27 0.22
CA VAL A 69 9.86 -4.38 -0.35
C VAL A 69 10.00 -3.45 -1.53
N VAL A 70 11.13 -2.76 -1.62
CA VAL A 70 11.54 -1.96 -2.78
C VAL A 70 12.77 -2.61 -3.38
N VAL A 71 12.63 -3.22 -4.57
CA VAL A 71 13.73 -3.90 -5.26
C VAL A 71 14.29 -2.98 -6.33
N HIS A 72 15.61 -2.93 -6.47
CA HIS A 72 16.30 -2.08 -7.46
C HIS A 72 15.90 -2.30 -8.91
N THR A 73 15.26 -3.43 -9.22
CA THR A 73 14.83 -3.82 -10.57
C THR A 73 13.34 -4.19 -10.64
N ASP A 74 12.56 -3.96 -9.58
CA ASP A 74 11.11 -4.18 -9.63
C ASP A 74 10.44 -3.04 -10.40
N LEU A 75 10.19 -3.27 -11.69
CA LEU A 75 9.56 -2.28 -12.55
C LEU A 75 8.16 -1.87 -12.05
N ASN A 76 7.48 -2.70 -11.26
CA ASN A 76 6.19 -2.35 -10.66
C ASN A 76 6.36 -1.17 -9.68
N CYS A 77 7.14 -1.35 -8.62
CA CYS A 77 7.38 -0.28 -7.64
C CYS A 77 8.10 0.93 -8.26
N LEU A 78 9.07 0.70 -9.15
CA LEU A 78 9.84 1.78 -9.77
C LEU A 78 8.98 2.64 -10.71
N SER A 79 8.03 2.05 -11.44
CA SER A 79 7.11 2.82 -12.28
C SER A 79 6.19 3.72 -11.43
N VAL A 80 5.70 3.20 -10.30
CA VAL A 80 4.92 4.00 -9.33
C VAL A 80 5.77 5.14 -8.78
N MET A 81 7.01 4.86 -8.37
CA MET A 81 7.92 5.88 -7.84
C MET A 81 8.23 6.97 -8.87
N GLN A 82 8.60 6.60 -10.10
CA GLN A 82 8.89 7.55 -11.16
C GLN A 82 7.68 8.43 -11.45
N TYR A 83 6.47 7.85 -11.57
CA TYR A 83 5.27 8.62 -11.80
C TYR A 83 4.95 9.58 -10.64
N ALA A 84 5.07 9.09 -9.40
CA ALA A 84 4.83 9.91 -8.21
C ALA A 84 5.80 11.12 -8.14
N ILE A 85 7.08 10.89 -8.43
CA ILE A 85 8.11 11.93 -8.34
C ILE A 85 8.05 12.88 -9.53
N GLU A 86 8.02 12.36 -10.75
CA GLU A 86 8.21 13.15 -11.96
C GLU A 86 6.91 13.73 -12.51
N VAL A 87 5.78 13.03 -12.35
CA VAL A 87 4.48 13.48 -12.86
C VAL A 87 3.66 14.15 -11.76
N LEU A 88 3.46 13.46 -10.62
CA LEU A 88 2.60 13.98 -9.54
C LEU A 88 3.31 14.97 -8.61
N LYS A 89 4.66 15.03 -8.67
CA LYS A 89 5.50 15.90 -7.83
C LYS A 89 5.24 15.74 -6.33
N VAL A 90 5.07 14.49 -5.87
CA VAL A 90 4.92 14.19 -4.43
C VAL A 90 6.09 14.78 -3.63
N GLN A 91 5.80 15.31 -2.45
CA GLN A 91 6.79 15.95 -1.59
C GLN A 91 7.52 14.93 -0.72
N HIS A 92 6.87 13.82 -0.40
CA HIS A 92 7.38 12.82 0.52
C HIS A 92 7.13 11.39 0.01
N ILE A 93 8.12 10.52 0.23
CA ILE A 93 8.02 9.08 0.00
C ILE A 93 8.17 8.38 1.34
N ILE A 94 7.22 7.50 1.66
CA ILE A 94 7.14 6.79 2.94
C ILE A 94 7.19 5.30 2.66
N VAL A 95 8.17 4.60 3.25
CA VAL A 95 8.18 3.13 3.33
C VAL A 95 7.62 2.74 4.69
N CYS A 96 6.42 2.16 4.72
CA CYS A 96 5.74 1.82 5.96
C CYS A 96 5.64 0.31 6.16
N GLY A 97 6.44 -0.19 7.11
CA GLY A 97 6.28 -1.53 7.66
C GLY A 97 5.16 -1.62 8.69
N HIS A 98 4.87 -2.83 9.17
CA HIS A 98 3.93 -3.03 10.25
C HIS A 98 4.31 -4.23 11.11
N TYR A 99 3.94 -4.18 12.39
CA TYR A 99 4.17 -5.29 13.32
C TYR A 99 3.33 -6.52 12.94
N GLY A 100 3.89 -7.70 13.22
CA GLY A 100 3.24 -8.98 12.90
C GLY A 100 3.03 -9.21 11.41
N CYS A 101 3.92 -8.68 10.55
CA CYS A 101 3.88 -8.92 9.12
C CYS A 101 4.16 -10.40 8.79
N GLY A 102 3.20 -11.06 8.15
CA GLY A 102 3.33 -12.48 7.77
C GLY A 102 4.49 -12.75 6.83
N GLY A 103 4.75 -11.85 5.86
CA GLY A 103 5.89 -11.99 4.94
C GLY A 103 7.25 -11.86 5.63
N VAL A 104 7.37 -10.92 6.56
CA VAL A 104 8.60 -10.75 7.37
C VAL A 104 8.80 -11.97 8.28
N LYS A 105 7.74 -12.44 8.94
CA LYS A 105 7.79 -13.64 9.79
C LYS A 105 8.22 -14.88 8.99
N ALA A 106 7.63 -15.09 7.81
CA ALA A 106 7.99 -16.19 6.92
C ALA A 106 9.47 -16.15 6.51
N ALA A 107 9.98 -14.96 6.16
CA ALA A 107 11.38 -14.77 5.83
C ALA A 107 12.31 -15.05 7.02
N LEU A 108 11.93 -14.60 8.23
CA LEU A 108 12.68 -14.82 9.46
C LEU A 108 12.80 -16.31 9.80
N GLU A 109 11.67 -17.03 9.75
CA GLU A 109 11.57 -18.45 10.10
C GLU A 109 12.11 -19.39 9.00
N GLY A 110 12.45 -18.86 7.82
CA GLY A 110 12.87 -19.68 6.68
C GLY A 110 11.76 -20.59 6.15
N ALA A 111 10.50 -20.22 6.36
CA ALA A 111 9.35 -20.98 5.89
C ALA A 111 9.24 -20.90 4.36
N SER A 112 8.82 -21.99 3.72
CA SER A 112 8.65 -22.08 2.26
C SER A 112 7.17 -22.11 1.89
N PHE A 113 6.80 -21.19 1.00
CA PHE A 113 5.45 -20.99 0.46
C PHE A 113 5.45 -20.97 -1.08
N GLY A 114 6.54 -21.37 -1.73
CA GLY A 114 6.63 -21.54 -3.18
C GLY A 114 7.11 -20.27 -3.89
N LEU A 115 6.33 -19.76 -4.85
CA LEU A 115 6.76 -18.65 -5.72
C LEU A 115 7.18 -17.41 -4.91
N ILE A 116 6.45 -17.11 -3.84
CA ILE A 116 6.69 -15.95 -2.97
C ILE A 116 8.03 -16.01 -2.25
N ASP A 117 8.64 -17.18 -2.11
CA ASP A 117 9.93 -17.34 -1.45
C ASP A 117 11.01 -16.55 -2.20
N ASN A 118 10.93 -16.47 -3.53
CA ASN A 118 11.84 -15.66 -4.34
C ASN A 118 11.73 -14.16 -4.01
N TRP A 119 10.53 -13.68 -3.71
CA TRP A 119 10.29 -12.31 -3.28
C TRP A 119 10.79 -12.08 -1.86
N LEU A 120 10.53 -13.02 -0.95
CA LEU A 120 10.93 -12.94 0.46
C LEU A 120 12.44 -13.08 0.66
N ARG A 121 13.21 -13.56 -0.33
CA ARG A 121 14.69 -13.50 -0.30
C ARG A 121 15.20 -12.09 -0.06
N HIS A 122 14.53 -11.05 -0.57
CA HIS A 122 14.92 -9.67 -0.30
C HIS A 122 14.84 -9.29 1.19
N ILE A 123 13.92 -9.90 1.95
CA ILE A 123 13.86 -9.74 3.41
C ILE A 123 14.91 -10.63 4.09
N GLN A 124 15.17 -11.84 3.58
CA GLN A 124 16.23 -12.71 4.07
C GLN A 124 17.60 -12.06 3.92
N ASP A 125 17.86 -11.33 2.83
CA ASP A 125 19.10 -10.57 2.64
C ASP A 125 19.28 -9.51 3.74
N VAL A 126 18.20 -8.85 4.17
CA VAL A 126 18.22 -7.90 5.28
C VAL A 126 18.45 -8.63 6.61
N ARG A 127 17.76 -9.74 6.84
CA ARG A 127 17.96 -10.59 8.03
C ARG A 127 19.42 -11.05 8.15
N ASP A 128 19.99 -11.55 7.07
CA ASP A 128 21.33 -12.13 7.05
C ASP A 128 22.41 -11.03 7.19
N ARG A 129 22.17 -9.84 6.62
CA ARG A 129 23.03 -8.67 6.81
C ARG A 129 23.08 -8.18 8.26
N HIS A 130 21.99 -8.37 9.00
CA HIS A 130 21.81 -7.90 10.37
C HIS A 130 21.68 -9.07 11.36
N ALA A 131 22.31 -10.21 11.05
CA ALA A 131 22.19 -11.43 11.83
C ALA A 131 22.70 -11.26 13.28
N GLU A 132 23.58 -10.29 13.51
CA GLU A 132 24.07 -9.92 14.84
C GLU A 132 23.02 -9.29 15.77
N LEU A 133 21.89 -8.84 15.22
CA LEU A 133 20.79 -8.22 15.96
C LEU A 133 19.67 -9.21 16.34
N LEU A 134 19.81 -10.49 15.96
CA LEU A 134 18.83 -11.57 16.15
C LEU A 134 19.30 -12.57 17.20
#